data_AF-A0A821ILN5-F1
#
_entry.id   AF-A0A821ILN5-F1
#
_cell.length_a   1.000
_cell.length_b   1.000
_cell.length_c   1.000
_cell.angle_alpha   90.00
_cell.angle_beta   90.00
_cell.angle_gamma   90.00
#
_symmetry.space_group_name_H-M   'P 1'
#
loop_
_entity.id
_entity.type
_entity.pdbx_description
1 polymer ?
#
loop_
_entity_poly.entity_id
_entity_poly.type
_entity_poly.pdbx_seq_one_letter_code
_entity_poly.pdbx_strand_id
1 'polypeptide(L)'
;MIEQNGKYYGHGYRYVMPEVAAWTNVIQRDSKKACTVNAGSPTFSFAAVDRSGLDHIISGEFCADSIAAGDINKSGRVARWPVDGNTGQPKLTNGLWKADAAYRLPVSNIQGAVSYNHKWFLSRSRGASNGVLYVTKPITSATGILKIDTAHYAAVGPEDLTHWPKSNGSPGGLWTVTEHAGRRLLYVCNIDRLNKRDELDNICGPNPNLS
;
A
#
# COMPACT_ATOMS: atom_id res chain seq x y z
N MET A 1 -9.44 17.76 -9.99
CA MET A 1 -10.55 18.72 -10.16
C MET A 1 -11.57 18.40 -9.11
N ILE A 2 -12.16 19.42 -8.48
CA ILE A 2 -13.32 19.22 -7.61
C ILE A 2 -14.53 19.73 -8.39
N GLU A 3 -15.58 18.93 -8.44
CA GLU A 3 -16.86 19.32 -9.01
C GLU A 3 -17.72 19.93 -7.91
N GLN A 4 -18.25 21.12 -8.18
CA GLN A 4 -19.21 21.82 -7.33
C GLN A 4 -20.27 22.46 -8.23
N ASN A 5 -21.50 21.97 -8.15
CA ASN A 5 -22.67 22.47 -8.88
C ASN A 5 -22.46 22.53 -10.41
N GLY A 6 -21.93 21.48 -11.00
CA GLY A 6 -21.63 21.32 -12.43
C GLY A 6 -20.37 22.06 -12.89
N LYS A 7 -19.59 22.66 -11.99
CA LYS A 7 -18.40 23.44 -12.33
C LYS A 7 -17.15 22.78 -11.75
N TYR A 8 -16.14 22.61 -12.61
CA TYR A 8 -14.89 21.98 -12.24
C TYR A 8 -13.85 23.02 -11.83
N TYR A 9 -13.24 22.84 -10.67
CA TYR A 9 -12.19 23.72 -10.14
C TYR A 9 -10.84 23.03 -10.16
N GLY A 10 -9.85 23.68 -10.79
CA GLY A 10 -8.47 23.23 -10.89
C GLY A 10 -7.54 23.76 -9.79
N HIS A 11 -7.97 24.74 -8.98
CA HIS A 11 -7.21 25.34 -7.85
C HIS A 11 -5.69 25.53 -8.08
N GLY A 12 -5.27 25.91 -9.29
CA GLY A 12 -3.86 26.15 -9.62
C GLY A 12 -3.02 24.89 -9.90
N TYR A 13 -3.61 23.69 -9.90
CA TYR A 13 -2.92 22.48 -10.34
C TYR A 13 -2.64 22.52 -11.84
N ARG A 14 -1.36 22.34 -12.23
CA ARG A 14 -0.91 22.32 -13.63
C ARG A 14 -1.40 21.09 -14.40
N TYR A 15 -1.72 20.02 -13.67
CA TYR A 15 -2.23 18.77 -14.22
C TYR A 15 -3.45 18.33 -13.44
N VAL A 16 -4.44 17.82 -14.16
CA VAL A 16 -5.63 17.18 -13.60
C VAL A 16 -5.61 15.73 -14.04
N MET A 17 -5.70 14.80 -13.10
CA MET A 17 -6.03 13.41 -13.39
C MET A 17 -7.55 13.25 -13.20
N PRO A 18 -8.35 13.17 -14.27
CA PRO A 18 -9.77 12.93 -14.14
C PRO A 18 -10.02 11.49 -13.67
N GLU A 19 -10.93 11.32 -12.71
CA GLU A 19 -11.49 10.00 -12.42
C GLU A 19 -12.43 9.63 -13.57
N VAL A 20 -12.14 8.50 -14.22
CA VAL A 20 -12.89 8.03 -15.41
C VAL A 20 -13.77 6.82 -15.12
N ALA A 21 -13.53 6.16 -13.99
CA ALA A 21 -14.29 4.99 -13.53
C ALA A 21 -13.99 4.72 -12.06
N ALA A 22 -14.92 4.02 -11.40
CA ALA A 22 -14.76 3.48 -10.06
C ALA A 22 -15.23 2.03 -10.01
N TRP A 23 -14.56 1.22 -9.19
CA TRP A 23 -15.02 -0.13 -8.83
C TRP A 23 -15.45 -0.16 -7.39
N THR A 24 -16.66 -0.66 -7.16
CA THR A 24 -17.24 -0.74 -5.82
C THR A 24 -17.37 -2.18 -5.36
N ASN A 25 -17.30 -2.36 -4.05
CA ASN A 25 -17.57 -3.64 -3.42
C ASN A 25 -19.02 -4.09 -3.67
N VAL A 26 -19.20 -5.35 -4.08
CA VAL A 26 -20.54 -5.97 -4.22
C VAL A 26 -21.03 -6.62 -2.92
N ILE A 27 -20.13 -6.85 -1.97
CA ILE A 27 -20.47 -7.35 -0.63
C ILE A 27 -20.55 -6.15 0.31
N GLN A 28 -21.66 -6.07 1.07
CA GLN A 28 -21.84 -5.02 2.06
C GLN A 28 -20.89 -5.19 3.24
N ARG A 29 -20.40 -4.06 3.76
CA ARG A 29 -19.61 -4.02 4.98
C ARG A 29 -20.53 -3.99 6.20
N ASP A 30 -20.18 -4.76 7.22
CA ASP A 30 -20.77 -4.63 8.55
C ASP A 30 -20.02 -3.52 9.32
N SER A 31 -20.69 -2.37 9.47
CA SER A 31 -20.12 -1.20 10.14
C SER A 31 -19.77 -1.44 11.61
N LYS A 32 -20.33 -2.48 12.24
CA LYS A 32 -20.07 -2.87 13.64
C LYS A 32 -18.86 -3.79 13.79
N LYS A 33 -18.29 -4.29 12.69
CA LYS A 33 -17.25 -5.31 12.67
C LYS A 33 -15.95 -4.83 12.03
N ALA A 34 -15.60 -3.57 12.24
CA ALA A 34 -14.42 -2.94 11.64
C ALA A 34 -13.18 -3.83 11.74
N CYS A 35 -12.49 -4.00 10.60
CA CYS A 35 -11.22 -4.73 10.49
C CYS A 35 -11.27 -6.24 10.79
N THR A 36 -12.44 -6.82 11.09
CA THR A 36 -12.54 -8.26 11.35
C THR A 36 -12.67 -9.07 10.07
N VAL A 37 -12.31 -10.35 10.13
CA VAL A 37 -12.48 -11.30 9.01
C VAL A 37 -13.93 -11.43 8.53
N ASN A 38 -14.90 -11.16 9.41
CA ASN A 38 -16.34 -11.28 9.13
C ASN A 38 -17.00 -9.92 8.88
N ALA A 39 -16.21 -8.86 8.62
CA ALA A 39 -16.71 -7.51 8.34
C ALA A 39 -17.37 -7.37 6.96
N GLY A 40 -17.31 -8.40 6.11
CA GLY A 40 -17.59 -8.27 4.69
C GLY A 40 -16.47 -7.50 3.99
N SER A 41 -16.84 -6.53 3.16
CA SER A 41 -15.86 -5.79 2.36
C SER A 41 -14.93 -4.87 3.18
N PRO A 42 -13.66 -4.74 2.75
CA PRO A 42 -12.69 -3.83 3.37
C PRO A 42 -13.03 -2.37 3.12
N THR A 43 -12.60 -1.51 4.06
CA THR A 43 -12.47 -0.07 3.80
C THR A 43 -11.11 0.17 3.16
N PHE A 44 -11.08 0.30 1.85
CA PHE A 44 -9.85 0.58 1.13
C PHE A 44 -9.31 1.95 1.55
N SER A 45 -8.02 2.00 1.89
CA SER A 45 -7.35 3.22 2.36
C SER A 45 -6.13 3.58 1.51
N PHE A 46 -5.55 2.60 0.84
CA PHE A 46 -4.38 2.79 -0.01
C PHE A 46 -4.43 1.83 -1.19
N ALA A 47 -3.75 2.19 -2.26
CA ALA A 47 -3.63 1.39 -3.46
C ALA A 47 -2.22 1.48 -4.05
N ALA A 48 -1.81 0.44 -4.76
CA ALA A 48 -0.54 0.41 -5.47
C ALA A 48 -0.66 -0.41 -6.74
N VAL A 49 0.42 -0.47 -7.54
CA VAL A 49 0.51 -1.32 -8.72
C VAL A 49 1.61 -2.35 -8.49
N ASP A 50 1.31 -3.63 -8.71
CA ASP A 50 2.29 -4.72 -8.76
C ASP A 50 2.61 -5.01 -10.23
N ARG A 51 3.89 -4.87 -10.60
CA ARG A 51 4.43 -5.21 -11.92
C ARG A 51 5.53 -6.28 -11.86
N SER A 52 5.55 -7.10 -10.81
CA SER A 52 6.56 -8.15 -10.64
C SER A 52 6.31 -9.41 -11.48
N GLY A 53 5.25 -9.41 -12.30
CA GLY A 53 4.84 -10.49 -13.17
C GLY A 53 3.67 -10.01 -14.04
N LEU A 54 2.55 -10.72 -14.01
CA LEU A 54 1.29 -10.15 -14.51
C LEU A 54 0.93 -8.91 -13.69
N ASP A 55 0.42 -7.87 -14.37
CA ASP A 55 0.07 -6.62 -13.72
C ASP A 55 -1.13 -6.81 -12.77
N HIS A 56 -1.03 -6.23 -11.58
CA HIS A 56 -2.13 -6.17 -10.62
C HIS A 56 -2.28 -4.78 -10.01
N ILE A 57 -3.50 -4.44 -9.64
CA ILE A 57 -3.75 -3.41 -8.65
C ILE A 57 -3.68 -4.04 -7.27
N ILE A 58 -3.09 -3.33 -6.33
CA ILE A 58 -3.11 -3.64 -4.91
C ILE A 58 -4.09 -2.70 -4.24
N SER A 59 -4.84 -3.23 -3.30
CA SER A 59 -5.64 -2.45 -2.36
C SER A 59 -5.35 -2.89 -0.94
N GLY A 60 -5.43 -2.00 0.04
CA GLY A 60 -5.42 -2.41 1.43
C GLY A 60 -6.36 -1.65 2.34
N GLU A 61 -6.69 -2.31 3.45
CA GLU A 61 -7.56 -1.82 4.50
C GLU A 61 -6.71 -1.25 5.65
N PHE A 62 -6.93 0.03 5.95
CA PHE A 62 -6.35 0.64 7.14
C PHE A 62 -7.14 0.21 8.38
N CYS A 63 -6.40 -0.18 9.42
CA CYS A 63 -6.95 -0.54 10.72
C CYS A 63 -6.10 0.10 11.79
N ALA A 64 -6.72 0.98 12.59
CA ALA A 64 -6.04 1.68 13.65
C ALA A 64 -5.55 0.72 14.75
N ASP A 65 -4.41 1.01 15.38
CA ASP A 65 -3.90 0.25 16.53
C ASP A 65 -4.96 0.11 17.65
N SER A 66 -5.79 1.14 17.87
CA SER A 66 -6.88 1.11 18.85
C SER A 66 -8.01 0.15 18.49
N ILE A 67 -8.25 -0.08 17.19
CA ILE A 67 -9.22 -1.06 16.68
C ILE A 67 -8.63 -2.47 16.76
N ALA A 68 -7.37 -2.60 16.37
CA ALA A 68 -6.68 -3.88 16.34
C ALA A 68 -6.42 -4.42 17.75
N ALA A 69 -6.01 -3.56 18.68
CA ALA A 69 -5.68 -3.90 20.07
C ALA A 69 -4.72 -5.11 20.18
N GLY A 70 -3.76 -5.22 19.25
CA GLY A 70 -2.82 -6.33 19.16
C GLY A 70 -3.38 -7.63 18.55
N ASP A 71 -4.66 -7.67 18.18
CA ASP A 71 -5.26 -8.81 17.49
C ASP A 71 -4.90 -8.78 16.00
N ILE A 72 -4.13 -9.79 15.59
CA ILE A 72 -3.75 -10.01 14.19
C ILE A 72 -4.96 -10.14 13.26
N ASN A 73 -6.10 -10.63 13.76
CA ASN A 73 -7.33 -10.77 12.99
C ASN A 73 -8.05 -9.44 12.75
N LYS A 74 -7.51 -8.34 13.30
CA LYS A 74 -8.00 -6.98 13.20
C LYS A 74 -6.97 -5.99 12.66
N SER A 75 -5.86 -6.51 12.13
CA SER A 75 -4.75 -5.70 11.60
C SER A 75 -4.98 -5.15 10.18
N GLY A 76 -6.11 -5.48 9.56
CA GLY A 76 -6.43 -5.10 8.19
C GLY A 76 -6.03 -6.16 7.17
N ARG A 77 -6.26 -5.85 5.91
CA ARG A 77 -6.13 -6.78 4.78
C ARG A 77 -5.45 -6.10 3.60
N VAL A 78 -4.77 -6.87 2.78
CA VAL A 78 -4.30 -6.46 1.44
C VAL A 78 -4.73 -7.48 0.41
N ALA A 79 -5.02 -7.02 -0.80
CA ALA A 79 -5.45 -7.86 -1.90
C ALA A 79 -4.74 -7.46 -3.20
N ARG A 80 -4.55 -8.43 -4.08
CA ARG A 80 -4.08 -8.26 -5.46
C ARG A 80 -5.24 -8.53 -6.40
N TRP A 81 -5.41 -7.62 -7.35
CA TRP A 81 -6.49 -7.63 -8.31
C TRP A 81 -5.91 -7.67 -9.73
N PRO A 82 -6.11 -8.77 -10.48
CA PRO A 82 -5.47 -8.95 -11.77
C PRO A 82 -6.02 -7.95 -12.79
N VAL A 83 -5.13 -7.32 -13.55
CA VAL A 83 -5.50 -6.49 -14.70
C VAL A 83 -5.04 -7.16 -15.99
N ASP A 84 -5.73 -6.87 -17.08
CA ASP A 84 -5.30 -7.24 -18.42
C ASP A 84 -4.15 -6.32 -18.85
N GLY A 85 -2.96 -6.87 -19.03
CA GLY A 85 -1.76 -6.10 -19.37
C GLY A 85 -1.78 -5.44 -20.75
N ASN A 86 -2.69 -5.85 -21.66
CA ASN A 86 -2.81 -5.23 -22.98
C ASN A 86 -3.74 -4.00 -22.94
N THR A 87 -4.76 -4.03 -22.09
CA THR A 87 -5.80 -2.99 -22.04
C THR A 87 -5.73 -2.11 -20.79
N GLY A 88 -5.01 -2.54 -19.76
CA GLY A 88 -4.99 -1.91 -18.43
C GLY A 88 -6.31 -2.05 -17.66
N GLN A 89 -7.27 -2.84 -18.16
CA GLN A 89 -8.57 -3.00 -17.55
C GLN A 89 -8.62 -4.18 -16.56
N PRO A 90 -9.56 -4.18 -15.59
CA PRO A 90 -9.80 -5.33 -14.72
C PRO A 90 -10.01 -6.64 -15.48
N LYS A 91 -9.38 -7.72 -15.03
CA LYS A 91 -9.66 -9.06 -15.53
C LYS A 91 -10.93 -9.61 -14.87
N LEU A 92 -12.06 -9.43 -15.53
CA LEU A 92 -13.36 -9.84 -15.00
C LEU A 92 -13.58 -11.35 -15.11
N THR A 93 -14.22 -11.94 -14.11
CA THR A 93 -14.75 -13.31 -14.14
C THR A 93 -16.23 -13.26 -13.80
N ASN A 94 -17.10 -13.66 -14.73
CA ASN A 94 -18.55 -13.56 -14.62
C ASN A 94 -19.03 -12.13 -14.27
N GLY A 95 -18.45 -11.11 -14.91
CA GLY A 95 -18.77 -9.70 -14.67
C GLY A 95 -18.23 -9.11 -13.37
N LEU A 96 -17.51 -9.88 -12.55
CA LEU A 96 -16.92 -9.42 -11.30
C LEU A 96 -15.40 -9.36 -11.39
N TRP A 97 -14.81 -8.28 -10.88
CA TRP A 97 -13.38 -8.25 -10.62
C TRP A 97 -13.10 -8.95 -9.31
N LYS A 98 -12.33 -10.04 -9.36
CA LYS A 98 -12.02 -10.86 -8.18
C LYS A 98 -10.54 -10.77 -7.88
N ALA A 99 -10.21 -10.54 -6.61
CA ALA A 99 -8.85 -10.67 -6.15
C ALA A 99 -8.38 -12.13 -6.31
N ASP A 100 -7.18 -12.32 -6.84
CA ASP A 100 -6.57 -13.64 -6.97
C ASP A 100 -5.61 -13.96 -5.82
N ALA A 101 -5.26 -12.95 -5.01
CA ALA A 101 -4.61 -13.13 -3.72
C ALA A 101 -5.14 -12.11 -2.70
N ALA A 102 -5.29 -12.54 -1.44
CA ALA A 102 -5.71 -11.69 -0.34
C ALA A 102 -5.14 -12.16 1.00
N TYR A 103 -4.55 -11.25 1.77
CA TYR A 103 -3.86 -11.56 3.01
C TYR A 103 -4.33 -10.68 4.15
N ARG A 104 -4.31 -11.23 5.36
CA ARG A 104 -4.29 -10.44 6.60
C ARG A 104 -2.92 -9.79 6.76
N LEU A 105 -2.93 -8.53 7.14
CA LEU A 105 -1.72 -7.79 7.47
C LEU A 105 -1.12 -8.31 8.79
N PRO A 106 0.21 -8.29 8.93
CA PRO A 106 0.91 -8.81 10.11
C PRO A 106 0.78 -7.89 11.33
N VAL A 107 0.44 -6.62 11.10
CA VAL A 107 0.34 -5.54 12.09
C VAL A 107 -0.65 -4.49 11.59
N SER A 108 -1.24 -3.73 12.51
CA SER A 108 -2.11 -2.57 12.25
C SER A 108 -1.34 -1.30 11.87
N ASN A 109 -2.07 -0.22 11.56
CA ASN A 109 -1.56 1.08 11.09
C ASN A 109 -0.73 1.02 9.81
N ILE A 110 -0.95 0.01 8.96
CA ILE A 110 -0.39 0.00 7.62
C ILE A 110 -1.13 1.02 6.76
N GLN A 111 -0.37 1.91 6.14
CA GLN A 111 -0.83 3.03 5.33
C GLN A 111 -0.42 2.90 3.85
N GLY A 112 0.37 1.87 3.53
CA GLY A 112 0.78 1.58 2.18
C GLY A 112 1.31 0.15 2.08
N ALA A 113 1.09 -0.47 0.92
CA ALA A 113 1.66 -1.77 0.62
C ALA A 113 1.95 -1.91 -0.87
N VAL A 114 3.05 -2.58 -1.20
CA VAL A 114 3.31 -3.06 -2.55
C VAL A 114 3.82 -4.49 -2.50
N SER A 115 3.51 -5.27 -3.54
CA SER A 115 4.03 -6.61 -3.76
C SER A 115 5.08 -6.54 -4.86
N TYR A 116 6.23 -7.16 -4.61
CA TYR A 116 7.30 -7.29 -5.58
C TYR A 116 8.08 -8.57 -5.32
N ASN A 117 8.35 -9.34 -6.38
CA ASN A 117 9.13 -10.58 -6.33
C ASN A 117 8.67 -11.54 -5.21
N HIS A 118 7.37 -11.84 -5.19
CA HIS A 118 6.71 -12.70 -4.20
C HIS A 118 6.86 -12.27 -2.73
N LYS A 119 7.23 -11.02 -2.46
CA LYS A 119 7.24 -10.44 -1.11
C LYS A 119 6.32 -9.24 -1.06
N TRP A 120 5.88 -8.91 0.14
CA TRP A 120 5.17 -7.67 0.43
C TRP A 120 6.08 -6.70 1.18
N PHE A 121 5.94 -5.44 0.83
CA PHE A 121 6.55 -4.29 1.49
C PHE A 121 5.42 -3.48 2.08
N LEU A 122 5.48 -3.16 3.36
CA LEU A 122 4.38 -2.51 4.10
C LEU A 122 4.91 -1.28 4.83
N SER A 123 4.31 -0.11 4.58
CA SER A 123 4.61 1.12 5.33
C SER A 123 3.64 1.25 6.49
N ARG A 124 4.17 1.33 7.70
CA ARG A 124 3.42 1.55 8.93
C ARG A 124 3.65 2.96 9.44
N SER A 125 2.57 3.69 9.66
CA SER A 125 2.62 4.97 10.36
C SER A 125 2.61 4.76 11.88
N ARG A 126 3.39 5.58 12.59
CA ARG A 126 3.43 5.63 14.06
C ARG A 126 3.07 7.03 14.58
N GLY A 127 2.25 7.76 13.81
CA GLY A 127 1.88 9.14 14.11
C GLY A 127 3.08 10.08 14.00
N ALA A 128 3.42 10.77 15.08
CA ALA A 128 4.50 11.76 15.12
C ALA A 128 5.92 11.15 15.24
N SER A 129 6.03 9.83 15.41
CA SER A 129 7.31 9.10 15.42
C SER A 129 7.64 8.53 14.05
N ASN A 130 8.92 8.18 13.85
CA ASN A 130 9.38 7.45 12.66
C ASN A 130 8.50 6.22 12.43
N GLY A 131 8.02 6.09 11.19
CA GLY A 131 7.28 4.91 10.75
C GLY A 131 8.18 3.68 10.66
N VAL A 132 7.60 2.59 10.17
CA VAL A 132 8.34 1.34 9.93
C VAL A 132 8.01 0.81 8.55
N LEU A 133 9.04 0.44 7.80
CA LEU A 133 8.92 -0.31 6.57
C LEU A 133 9.19 -1.79 6.87
N TYR A 134 8.15 -2.63 6.73
CA TYR A 134 8.27 -4.07 6.87
C TYR A 134 8.48 -4.73 5.53
N VAL A 135 9.32 -5.76 5.51
CA VAL A 135 9.44 -6.72 4.40
C VAL A 135 8.91 -8.06 4.89
N THR A 136 8.06 -8.70 4.11
CA THR A 136 7.54 -10.03 4.48
C THR A 136 8.43 -11.15 3.99
N LYS A 137 8.26 -12.32 4.59
CA LYS A 137 8.70 -13.58 4.00
C LYS A 137 8.05 -13.76 2.63
N PRO A 138 8.69 -14.52 1.71
CA PRO A 138 8.06 -14.88 0.45
C PRO A 138 6.68 -15.52 0.67
N ILE A 139 5.70 -15.14 -0.14
CA ILE A 139 4.38 -15.75 -0.14
C ILE A 139 4.45 -17.14 -0.76
N THR A 140 3.78 -18.11 -0.15
CA THR A 140 3.70 -19.49 -0.64
C THR A 140 2.25 -19.93 -0.93
N SER A 141 1.28 -19.04 -0.70
CA SER A 141 -0.16 -19.26 -0.90
C SER A 141 -0.81 -17.96 -1.36
N ALA A 142 -1.97 -18.04 -2.02
CA ALA A 142 -2.77 -16.88 -2.42
C ALA A 142 -3.49 -16.21 -1.24
N THR A 143 -3.61 -16.90 -0.10
CA THR A 143 -4.30 -16.40 1.08
C THR A 143 -3.56 -16.74 2.36
N GLY A 144 -3.74 -15.95 3.42
CA GLY A 144 -3.19 -16.25 4.74
C GLY A 144 -2.94 -15.01 5.58
N ILE A 145 -2.00 -15.12 6.51
CA ILE A 145 -1.42 -13.98 7.23
C ILE A 145 -0.03 -13.77 6.68
N LEU A 146 0.30 -12.53 6.30
CA LEU A 146 1.67 -12.18 5.98
C LEU A 146 2.55 -12.36 7.21
N LYS A 147 3.81 -12.72 6.99
CA LYS A 147 4.80 -12.87 8.07
C LYS A 147 5.93 -11.89 7.83
N ILE A 148 6.24 -11.06 8.82
CA ILE A 148 7.37 -10.14 8.76
C ILE A 148 8.67 -10.97 8.71
N ASP A 149 9.60 -10.53 7.87
CA ASP A 149 10.97 -11.03 7.79
C ASP A 149 11.95 -10.01 8.34
N THR A 150 11.88 -8.77 7.85
CA THR A 150 12.71 -7.64 8.30
C THR A 150 11.87 -6.38 8.51
N ALA A 151 12.40 -5.46 9.31
CA ALA A 151 11.77 -4.19 9.64
C ALA A 151 12.83 -3.08 9.66
N HIS A 152 12.50 -1.94 9.07
CA HIS A 152 13.41 -0.81 8.90
C HIS A 152 12.71 0.48 9.30
N TYR A 153 13.45 1.44 9.87
CA TYR A 153 12.86 2.75 10.15
C TYR A 153 12.47 3.46 8.85
N ALA A 154 11.30 4.07 8.87
CA ALA A 154 10.81 4.97 7.84
C ALA A 154 10.78 6.42 8.38
N ALA A 155 10.56 7.39 7.50
CA ALA A 155 10.30 8.76 7.91
C ALA A 155 8.98 8.86 8.71
N VAL A 156 8.70 10.02 9.28
CA VAL A 156 7.50 10.26 10.08
C VAL A 156 6.27 10.36 9.19
N GLY A 157 5.22 9.61 9.52
CA GLY A 157 3.95 9.55 8.76
C GLY A 157 4.12 9.11 7.30
N PRO A 158 4.74 7.94 7.04
CA PRO A 158 4.82 7.38 5.70
C PRO A 158 3.43 6.94 5.24
N GLU A 159 3.09 7.31 4.02
CA GLU A 159 1.84 7.03 3.33
C GLU A 159 2.17 6.45 1.95
N ASP A 160 1.36 5.47 1.53
CA ASP A 160 1.50 4.77 0.26
C ASP A 160 2.86 4.10 0.01
N LEU A 161 2.88 3.14 -0.92
CA LEU A 161 4.11 2.52 -1.41
C LEU A 161 3.97 2.21 -2.89
N THR A 162 5.04 2.48 -3.65
CA THR A 162 5.14 2.02 -5.03
C THR A 162 6.53 1.52 -5.35
N HIS A 163 6.60 0.42 -6.09
CA HIS A 163 7.87 -0.08 -6.62
C HIS A 163 8.06 0.46 -8.04
N TRP A 164 9.24 1.03 -8.29
CA TRP A 164 9.64 1.48 -9.61
C TRP A 164 10.89 0.72 -10.08
N PRO A 165 10.90 0.10 -11.26
CA PRO A 165 12.08 -0.60 -11.75
C PRO A 165 13.20 0.37 -12.09
N LYS A 166 14.44 -0.04 -11.87
CA LYS A 166 15.61 0.73 -12.29
C LYS A 166 15.70 0.78 -13.81
N SER A 167 15.97 1.95 -14.36
CA SER A 167 16.13 2.15 -15.82
C SER A 167 17.11 3.29 -16.11
N ASN A 168 17.44 3.52 -17.39
CA ASN A 168 18.20 4.70 -17.79
C ASN A 168 17.40 5.96 -17.46
N GLY A 169 17.84 6.69 -16.43
CA GLY A 169 17.17 7.90 -15.93
C GLY A 169 16.27 7.69 -14.70
N SER A 170 16.12 6.47 -14.17
CA SER A 170 15.44 6.23 -12.90
C SER A 170 16.31 5.44 -11.94
N PRO A 171 16.48 5.89 -10.67
CA PRO A 171 17.25 5.15 -9.68
C PRO A 171 16.61 3.79 -9.36
N GLY A 172 15.32 3.61 -9.67
CA GLY A 172 14.53 2.46 -9.25
C GLY A 172 14.36 2.41 -7.73
N GLY A 173 13.62 1.43 -7.24
CA GLY A 173 13.44 1.15 -5.83
C GLY A 173 12.01 1.32 -5.33
N LEU A 174 11.87 1.36 -4.02
CA LEU A 174 10.59 1.49 -3.33
C LEU A 174 10.38 2.95 -2.94
N TRP A 175 9.41 3.60 -3.57
CA TRP A 175 9.07 5.00 -3.33
C TRP A 175 7.90 5.11 -2.36
N THR A 176 7.95 6.14 -1.54
CA THR A 176 6.89 6.48 -0.57
C THR A 176 6.87 7.98 -0.35
N VAL A 177 5.75 8.48 0.16
CA VAL A 177 5.58 9.87 0.54
C VAL A 177 5.30 9.92 2.05
N THR A 178 5.57 11.05 2.69
CA THR A 178 5.05 11.32 4.03
C THR A 178 4.02 12.42 4.00
N GLU A 179 2.94 12.26 4.77
CA GLU A 179 1.86 13.26 4.83
C GLU A 179 1.69 13.92 6.21
N HIS A 180 2.52 13.52 7.18
CA HIS A 180 2.50 14.17 8.49
C HIS A 180 2.73 15.68 8.37
N ALA A 181 1.91 16.46 9.07
CA ALA A 181 1.99 17.92 9.06
C ALA A 181 3.41 18.39 9.39
N GLY A 182 3.95 19.29 8.54
CA GLY A 182 5.30 19.85 8.69
C GLY A 182 6.46 18.90 8.35
N ARG A 183 6.19 17.65 7.96
CA ARG A 183 7.22 16.61 7.71
C ARG A 183 6.96 15.85 6.42
N ARG A 184 6.63 16.56 5.34
CA ARG A 184 6.31 15.97 4.03
C ARG A 184 7.57 15.79 3.18
N LEU A 185 7.80 14.57 2.72
CA LEU A 185 8.97 14.14 1.98
C LEU A 185 8.53 13.12 0.93
N LEU A 186 9.09 13.19 -0.27
CA LEU A 186 9.08 12.09 -1.23
C LEU A 186 10.46 11.45 -1.19
N TYR A 187 10.52 10.14 -0.99
CA TYR A 187 11.81 9.45 -0.90
C TYR A 187 11.77 8.02 -1.42
N VAL A 188 12.96 7.47 -1.65
CA VAL A 188 13.17 6.15 -2.23
C VAL A 188 14.06 5.29 -1.34
N CYS A 189 13.67 4.01 -1.21
CA CYS A 189 14.41 2.97 -0.53
C CYS A 189 15.00 1.98 -1.53
N ASN A 190 16.23 1.55 -1.28
CA ASN A 190 16.90 0.54 -2.08
C ASN A 190 16.38 -0.85 -1.70
N ILE A 191 15.65 -1.48 -2.62
CA ILE A 191 15.00 -2.77 -2.41
C ILE A 191 15.98 -3.93 -2.20
N ASP A 192 17.18 -3.85 -2.77
CA ASP A 192 18.21 -4.88 -2.61
C ASP A 192 18.82 -4.85 -1.21
N ARG A 193 18.88 -3.67 -0.58
CA ARG A 193 19.33 -3.51 0.81
C ARG A 193 18.27 -3.90 1.82
N LEU A 194 17.00 -3.63 1.53
CA LEU A 194 15.86 -4.01 2.41
C LEU A 194 15.79 -5.52 2.68
N ASN A 195 16.27 -6.33 1.73
CA ASN A 195 16.30 -7.78 1.81
C ASN A 195 17.49 -8.34 2.61
N LYS A 196 18.49 -7.52 2.97
CA LYS A 196 19.65 -7.93 3.77
C LYS A 196 19.42 -7.53 5.22
N ARG A 197 19.78 -8.42 6.16
CA ARG A 197 19.54 -8.22 7.60
C ARG A 197 20.60 -7.36 8.30
N ASP A 198 21.65 -6.98 7.58
CA ASP A 198 22.95 -6.63 8.19
C ASP A 198 23.35 -5.15 7.99
N GLU A 199 22.59 -4.38 7.20
CA GLU A 199 22.89 -2.98 6.90
C GLU A 199 21.73 -2.07 7.32
N LEU A 200 21.83 -1.45 8.50
CA LEU A 200 20.81 -0.50 9.01
C LEU A 200 21.00 0.93 8.46
N ASP A 201 22.16 1.24 7.88
CA ASP A 201 22.51 2.60 7.47
C ASP A 201 22.23 2.83 5.97
N ASN A 202 21.53 3.92 5.66
CA ASN A 202 21.24 4.40 4.29
C ASN A 202 20.43 3.44 3.41
N ILE A 203 19.38 2.84 3.97
CA ILE A 203 18.42 2.00 3.23
C ILE A 203 17.48 2.86 2.37
N CYS A 204 17.08 4.02 2.90
CA CYS A 204 16.24 5.00 2.25
C CYS A 204 16.96 6.35 2.21
N GLY A 205 16.95 7.03 1.07
CA GLY A 205 17.43 8.42 0.98
C GLY A 205 16.38 9.41 1.51
N PRO A 206 16.73 10.71 1.64
CA PRO A 206 17.70 11.16 2.63
C PRO A 206 17.22 10.83 4.07
N ASN A 207 18.18 10.66 4.97
CA ASN A 207 18.03 10.14 6.34
C ASN A 207 16.70 10.58 7.04
N PRO A 208 15.85 9.64 7.50
CA PRO A 208 14.57 9.95 8.15
C PRO A 208 14.70 10.68 9.50
N ASN A 209 15.92 10.94 9.97
CA ASN A 209 16.25 11.71 11.16
C ASN A 209 16.65 13.18 10.87
N LEU A 210 16.61 13.62 9.61
CA LEU A 210 16.90 15.01 9.22
C LEU A 210 15.61 15.79 8.95
N SER A 211 14.85 16.08 10.01
CA SER A 211 13.86 17.18 10.05
C SER A 211 13.63 17.65 11.49
#